data_AF-A0A523HEM3-F1
#
_entry.id   AF-A0A523HEM3-F1
#
_cell.length_a   1.000
_cell.length_b   1.000
_cell.length_c   1.000
_cell.angle_alpha   90.00
_cell.angle_beta   90.00
_cell.angle_gamma   90.00
#
_symmetry.space_group_name_H-M   'P 1'
#
loop_
_entity.id
_entity.type
_entity.pdbx_description
1 polymer ?
#
loop_
_entity_poly.entity_id
_entity_poly.type
_entity_poly.pdbx_seq_one_letter_code
_entity_poly.pdbx_strand_id
1 'polypeptide(L)'
;MKGNRNIRLAVTGVLSFVLLMLLLKLMFHFPRQLFILLSGSFIAASILFWGFRMRKHNDWAHILILTFAWSAVTFSGLGLVHRLDPGGWIWYRLTGYDRVIAERPGGQTCAPEEFVRQHPMFKFDEKDQLILPAGEYEFDETVIVPSGMPLLIEPGTTLKFAGGRSLISYSGIHAGGTEEAPILFTARNSLCKWGAVGIVRTNESVFKHVRFEHARRARVNGIDFVAGLSLIETDVQISNCEFSDMFGKDAINVQRAHAVVRNSLFENVFKDGIDIDAGSGEISYNRFINCQDEGIDLSENFDVEVFGNEIFDRYGGRIAADNNIQEIKEGNTFGYLSKRQADL
;
A
#
# COMPACT_ATOMS: atom_id res chain seq x y z
N MET A 1 -11.81 -43.23 35.49
CA MET A 1 -11.84 -43.59 34.05
C MET A 1 -12.50 -42.57 33.11
N LYS A 2 -13.54 -41.81 33.50
CA LYS A 2 -14.17 -40.81 32.60
C LYS A 2 -13.29 -39.59 32.27
N GLY A 3 -12.41 -39.14 33.16
CA GLY A 3 -11.49 -38.01 32.91
C GLY A 3 -10.57 -38.21 31.69
N ASN A 4 -9.88 -39.36 31.62
CA ASN A 4 -8.97 -39.69 30.51
C ASN A 4 -9.66 -39.77 29.14
N ARG A 5 -10.93 -40.18 29.08
CA ARG A 5 -11.65 -40.29 27.80
C ARG A 5 -11.94 -38.92 27.18
N ASN A 6 -12.26 -37.93 28.01
CA ASN A 6 -12.58 -36.58 27.54
C ASN A 6 -11.32 -35.81 27.12
N ILE A 7 -10.23 -35.98 27.86
CA ILE A 7 -8.93 -35.40 27.48
C ILE A 7 -8.48 -36.00 26.14
N ARG A 8 -8.59 -37.32 25.96
CA ARG A 8 -8.27 -37.97 24.69
C ARG A 8 -9.14 -37.46 23.54
N LEU A 9 -10.46 -37.31 23.74
CA LEU A 9 -11.37 -36.78 22.71
C LEU A 9 -11.06 -35.32 22.33
N ALA A 10 -10.76 -34.47 23.31
CA ALA A 10 -10.35 -33.09 23.07
C ALA A 10 -9.04 -33.02 22.29
N VAL A 11 -8.04 -33.80 22.69
CA VAL A 11 -6.74 -33.89 22.02
C VAL A 11 -6.88 -34.41 20.60
N THR A 12 -7.69 -35.46 20.38
CA THR A 12 -7.95 -35.97 19.02
C THR A 12 -8.69 -34.96 18.16
N GLY A 13 -9.67 -34.23 18.70
CA GLY A 13 -10.39 -33.19 17.96
C GLY A 13 -9.48 -32.04 17.53
N VAL A 14 -8.61 -31.57 18.42
CA VAL A 14 -7.60 -30.54 18.12
C VAL A 14 -6.61 -31.04 17.07
N LEU A 15 -6.08 -32.25 17.23
CA LEU A 15 -5.14 -32.84 16.25
C LEU A 15 -5.78 -33.01 14.87
N SER A 16 -7.01 -33.53 14.81
CA SER A 16 -7.74 -33.70 13.55
C SER A 16 -8.02 -32.35 12.87
N PHE A 17 -8.36 -31.31 13.64
CA PHE A 17 -8.57 -29.97 13.09
C PHE A 17 -7.26 -29.37 12.55
N VAL A 18 -6.17 -29.46 13.31
CA VAL A 18 -4.85 -28.96 12.87
C VAL A 18 -4.38 -29.71 11.61
N LEU A 19 -4.57 -31.03 11.55
CA LEU A 19 -4.24 -31.84 10.38
C LEU A 19 -5.09 -31.48 9.16
N LEU A 20 -6.40 -31.26 9.34
CA LEU A 20 -7.30 -30.78 8.28
C LEU A 20 -6.85 -29.41 7.76
N MET A 21 -6.53 -28.47 8.66
CA MET A 21 -6.04 -27.15 8.28
C MET A 21 -4.68 -27.23 7.56
N LEU A 22 -3.81 -28.17 7.94
CA LEU A 22 -2.53 -28.43 7.25
C LEU A 22 -2.77 -28.97 5.84
N LEU A 23 -3.70 -29.90 5.68
CA LEU A 23 -4.14 -30.41 4.38
C LEU A 23 -4.73 -29.30 3.52
N LEU A 24 -5.64 -28.47 4.05
CA LEU A 24 -6.18 -27.33 3.31
C LEU A 24 -5.08 -26.33 2.92
N LYS A 25 -4.09 -26.11 3.79
CA LYS A 25 -2.92 -25.29 3.48
C LYS A 25 -2.10 -25.85 2.33
N LEU A 26 -1.84 -27.15 2.32
CA LEU A 26 -1.10 -27.83 1.26
C LEU A 26 -1.89 -27.88 -0.06
N MET A 27 -3.20 -28.15 0.01
CA MET A 27 -4.05 -28.33 -1.17
C MET A 27 -4.47 -27.02 -1.83
N PHE A 28 -4.78 -26.00 -1.03
CA PHE A 28 -5.37 -24.74 -1.51
C PHE A 28 -4.46 -23.53 -1.30
N HIS A 29 -3.17 -23.74 -0.99
CA HIS A 29 -2.23 -22.68 -0.66
C HIS A 29 -2.77 -21.75 0.45
N PHE A 30 -3.47 -22.34 1.43
CA PHE A 30 -4.14 -21.58 2.47
C PHE A 30 -3.12 -20.69 3.21
N PRO A 31 -3.41 -19.40 3.41
CA PRO A 31 -2.44 -18.43 3.91
C PRO A 31 -1.89 -18.84 5.26
N ARG A 32 -0.57 -18.76 5.44
CA ARG A 32 0.09 -19.16 6.70
C ARG A 32 -0.46 -18.38 7.90
N GLN A 33 -0.74 -17.10 7.74
CA GLN A 33 -1.25 -16.23 8.81
C GLN A 33 -2.68 -16.64 9.21
N LEU A 34 -3.58 -16.85 8.24
CA LEU A 34 -4.92 -17.36 8.49
C LEU A 34 -4.88 -18.74 9.15
N PHE A 35 -4.04 -19.67 8.66
CA PHE A 35 -3.86 -20.98 9.27
C PHE A 35 -3.49 -20.88 10.76
N ILE A 36 -2.54 -19.99 11.10
CA ILE A 36 -2.10 -19.78 12.49
C ILE A 36 -3.22 -19.17 13.33
N LEU A 37 -3.89 -18.12 12.83
CA LEU A 37 -4.99 -17.47 13.51
C LEU A 37 -6.15 -18.45 13.79
N LEU A 38 -6.51 -19.23 12.78
CA LEU A 38 -7.59 -20.19 12.86
C LEU A 38 -7.25 -21.35 13.81
N SER A 39 -6.06 -21.94 13.65
CA SER A 39 -5.63 -23.05 14.51
C SER A 39 -5.47 -22.61 15.97
N GLY A 40 -4.85 -21.44 16.21
CA GLY A 40 -4.64 -20.89 17.55
C GLY A 40 -5.95 -20.54 18.25
N SER A 41 -6.89 -19.90 17.56
CA SER A 41 -8.20 -19.57 18.14
C SER A 41 -9.06 -20.81 18.40
N PHE A 42 -8.99 -21.84 17.56
CA PHE A 42 -9.68 -23.11 17.79
C PHE A 42 -9.14 -23.83 19.03
N ILE A 43 -7.82 -23.85 19.20
CA ILE A 43 -7.16 -24.42 20.39
C ILE A 43 -7.58 -23.66 21.65
N ALA A 44 -7.56 -22.32 21.63
CA ALA A 44 -7.96 -21.50 22.76
C ALA A 44 -9.45 -21.70 23.14
N ALA A 45 -10.34 -21.73 22.15
CA ALA A 45 -11.77 -22.00 22.36
C ALA A 45 -12.01 -23.41 22.91
N SER A 46 -11.24 -24.40 22.42
CA SER A 46 -11.29 -25.77 22.93
C SER A 46 -10.84 -25.83 24.39
N ILE A 47 -9.74 -25.16 24.76
CA ILE A 47 -9.24 -25.12 26.14
C ILE A 47 -10.28 -24.49 27.07
N LEU A 48 -10.87 -23.35 26.70
CA LEU A 48 -11.91 -22.69 27.48
C LEU A 48 -13.13 -23.60 27.64
N PHE A 49 -13.62 -24.19 26.55
CA PHE A 49 -14.81 -25.03 26.57
C PHE A 49 -14.63 -26.30 27.41
N TRP A 50 -13.51 -27.00 27.26
CA TRP A 50 -13.22 -28.21 28.04
C TRP A 50 -12.83 -27.91 29.48
N GLY A 51 -12.25 -26.72 29.75
CA GLY A 51 -11.92 -26.24 31.09
C GLY A 51 -13.16 -25.88 31.94
N PHE A 52 -14.24 -25.39 31.33
CA PHE A 52 -15.46 -24.92 32.03
C PHE A 52 -16.58 -25.96 32.19
N ARG A 53 -16.30 -27.24 31.93
CA ARG A 53 -17.29 -28.32 31.80
C ARG A 53 -18.54 -28.24 32.69
N MET A 54 -19.70 -28.00 32.06
CA MET A 54 -21.04 -28.40 32.53
C MET A 54 -21.36 -29.83 32.05
N ARG A 55 -22.07 -30.60 32.89
CA ARG A 55 -22.30 -32.05 32.78
C ARG A 55 -23.42 -32.42 31.78
N LYS A 56 -23.26 -33.61 31.15
CA LYS A 56 -24.26 -34.47 30.48
C LYS A 56 -24.88 -33.96 29.16
N HIS A 57 -24.22 -34.09 28.02
CA HIS A 57 -24.89 -34.15 26.71
C HIS A 57 -24.05 -34.90 25.67
N ASN A 58 -24.68 -35.25 24.53
CA ASN A 58 -24.19 -36.10 23.46
C ASN A 58 -22.95 -35.48 22.77
N ASP A 59 -21.82 -36.20 22.75
CA ASP A 59 -20.51 -35.67 22.37
C ASP A 59 -20.48 -35.00 20.96
N TRP A 60 -21.28 -35.51 20.01
CA TRP A 60 -21.38 -34.95 18.64
C TRP A 60 -22.06 -33.58 18.57
N ALA A 61 -23.10 -33.36 19.37
CA ALA A 61 -23.79 -32.07 19.41
C ALA A 61 -22.84 -30.98 19.93
N HIS A 62 -21.90 -31.34 20.81
CA HIS A 62 -20.91 -30.41 21.36
C HIS A 62 -19.83 -30.02 20.36
N ILE A 63 -19.34 -30.99 19.58
CA ILE A 63 -18.40 -30.71 18.49
C ILE A 63 -19.06 -29.77 17.46
N LEU A 64 -20.32 -30.01 17.11
CA LEU A 64 -21.09 -29.15 16.21
C LEU A 64 -21.28 -27.73 16.76
N ILE A 65 -21.67 -27.58 18.03
CA ILE A 65 -21.86 -26.26 18.67
C ILE A 65 -20.54 -25.49 18.74
N LEU A 66 -19.45 -26.14 19.14
CA LEU A 66 -18.11 -25.53 19.19
C LEU A 66 -17.65 -25.06 17.82
N THR A 67 -17.80 -25.91 16.80
CA THR A 67 -17.40 -25.59 15.44
C THR A 67 -18.22 -24.41 14.92
N PHE A 68 -19.54 -24.41 15.14
CA PHE A 68 -20.41 -23.33 14.71
C PHE A 68 -20.11 -22.00 15.42
N ALA A 69 -19.97 -22.01 16.74
CA ALA A 69 -19.63 -20.82 17.52
C ALA A 69 -18.27 -20.24 17.08
N TRP A 70 -17.30 -21.11 16.82
CA TRP A 70 -15.96 -20.71 16.39
C TRP A 70 -15.93 -20.17 14.95
N SER A 71 -16.69 -20.80 14.03
CA SER A 71 -16.91 -20.25 12.69
C SER A 71 -17.54 -18.86 12.78
N ALA A 72 -18.56 -18.67 13.64
CA ALA A 72 -19.21 -17.38 13.82
C ALA A 72 -18.24 -16.29 14.31
N VAL A 73 -17.39 -16.59 15.30
CA VAL A 73 -16.36 -15.64 15.79
C VAL A 73 -15.36 -15.30 14.69
N THR A 74 -14.89 -16.30 13.96
CA THR A 74 -13.94 -16.11 12.85
C THR A 74 -14.52 -15.25 11.74
N PHE A 75 -15.73 -15.58 11.26
CA PHE A 75 -16.40 -14.80 10.21
C PHE A 75 -16.72 -13.38 10.69
N SER A 76 -17.08 -13.20 11.95
CA SER A 76 -17.30 -11.87 12.54
C SER A 76 -16.01 -11.06 12.60
N GLY A 77 -14.89 -11.68 12.99
CA GLY A 77 -13.58 -11.04 13.04
C GLY A 77 -13.07 -10.65 11.65
N LEU A 78 -13.15 -11.55 10.67
CA LEU A 78 -12.81 -11.26 9.28
C LEU A 78 -13.73 -10.18 8.69
N GLY A 79 -15.03 -10.24 8.98
CA GLY A 79 -16.00 -9.22 8.59
C GLY A 79 -15.73 -7.86 9.24
N LEU A 80 -15.18 -7.83 10.46
CA LEU A 80 -14.75 -6.60 11.12
C LEU A 80 -13.49 -6.04 10.45
N VAL A 81 -12.47 -6.86 10.18
CA VAL A 81 -11.26 -6.44 9.46
C VAL A 81 -11.64 -5.84 8.10
N HIS A 82 -12.51 -6.50 7.35
CA HIS A 82 -13.01 -6.00 6.07
C HIS A 82 -13.67 -4.63 6.18
N ARG A 83 -14.33 -4.32 7.31
CA ARG A 83 -14.99 -3.02 7.52
C ARG A 83 -14.03 -1.93 7.99
N LEU A 84 -13.00 -2.30 8.76
CA LEU A 84 -12.07 -1.35 9.39
C LEU A 84 -10.83 -1.04 8.53
N ASP A 85 -10.53 -1.89 7.56
CA ASP A 85 -9.37 -1.76 6.67
C ASP A 85 -9.83 -1.79 5.20
N PRO A 86 -10.47 -0.72 4.71
CA PRO A 86 -10.91 -0.65 3.31
C PRO A 86 -9.72 -0.64 2.33
N GLY A 87 -8.53 -0.28 2.82
CA GLY A 87 -7.26 -0.40 2.08
C GLY A 87 -6.81 -1.85 1.88
N GLY A 88 -7.37 -2.81 2.62
CA GLY A 88 -7.17 -4.25 2.44
C GLY A 88 -5.80 -4.77 2.85
N TRP A 89 -4.97 -3.99 3.55
CA TRP A 89 -3.64 -4.40 3.99
C TRP A 89 -3.66 -5.48 5.07
N ILE A 90 -4.45 -5.29 6.13
CA ILE A 90 -4.68 -6.27 7.18
C ILE A 90 -5.34 -7.51 6.57
N TRP A 91 -6.29 -7.31 5.65
CA TRP A 91 -6.89 -8.42 4.91
C TRP A 91 -5.85 -9.24 4.15
N TYR A 92 -4.96 -8.59 3.40
CA TYR A 92 -3.86 -9.24 2.68
C TYR A 92 -2.93 -9.98 3.64
N ARG A 93 -2.54 -9.37 4.76
CA ARG A 93 -1.70 -10.04 5.76
C ARG A 93 -2.36 -11.30 6.30
N LEU A 94 -3.62 -11.21 6.71
CA LEU A 94 -4.35 -12.36 7.24
C LEU A 94 -4.53 -13.45 6.18
N THR A 95 -5.01 -13.07 5.00
CA THR A 95 -5.57 -14.00 4.00
C THR A 95 -4.68 -14.23 2.78
N GLY A 96 -3.51 -13.62 2.68
CA GLY A 96 -2.64 -13.67 1.50
C GLY A 96 -3.28 -13.17 0.20
N TYR A 97 -4.56 -12.79 0.23
CA TYR A 97 -5.32 -12.37 -0.93
C TYR A 97 -5.27 -10.87 -0.99
N ASP A 98 -4.53 -10.35 -1.97
CA ASP A 98 -4.49 -8.93 -2.23
C ASP A 98 -5.86 -8.50 -2.79
N ARG A 99 -6.56 -7.69 -2.03
CA ARG A 99 -7.81 -7.08 -2.43
C ARG A 99 -7.76 -5.59 -2.15
N VAL A 100 -8.32 -4.82 -3.07
CA VAL A 100 -8.59 -3.39 -2.93
C VAL A 100 -10.09 -3.18 -3.13
N ILE A 101 -10.72 -2.38 -2.28
CA ILE A 101 -12.13 -2.02 -2.47
C ILE A 101 -12.21 -0.97 -3.58
N ALA A 102 -12.99 -1.26 -4.63
CA ALA A 102 -13.20 -0.31 -5.70
C ALA A 102 -14.09 0.85 -5.22
N GLU A 103 -13.59 2.07 -5.35
CA GLU A 103 -14.32 3.30 -5.02
C GLU A 103 -14.85 3.97 -6.30
N ARG A 104 -16.03 4.59 -6.19
CA ARG A 104 -16.62 5.43 -7.24
C ARG A 104 -17.12 6.75 -6.65
N PRO A 105 -16.24 7.55 -6.03
CA PRO A 105 -16.59 8.91 -5.65
C PRO A 105 -16.95 9.65 -6.94
N GLY A 106 -18.18 10.17 -7.04
CA GLY A 106 -18.58 11.00 -8.18
C GLY A 106 -17.66 12.22 -8.34
N GLY A 107 -17.76 12.95 -9.46
CA GLY A 107 -17.13 14.27 -9.56
C GLY A 107 -15.86 14.39 -10.41
N GLN A 108 -15.80 13.77 -11.59
CA GLN A 108 -14.72 14.08 -12.56
C GLN A 108 -14.82 15.51 -13.15
N THR A 109 -15.98 16.15 -13.03
CA THR A 109 -16.33 17.41 -13.69
C THR A 109 -17.08 18.39 -12.77
N CYS A 110 -16.80 18.37 -11.46
CA CYS A 110 -17.42 19.33 -10.56
C CYS A 110 -16.88 20.76 -10.78
N ALA A 111 -17.72 21.76 -10.55
CA ALA A 111 -17.32 23.16 -10.63
C ALA A 111 -16.30 23.49 -9.50
N PRO A 112 -15.33 24.38 -9.75
CA PRO A 112 -14.32 24.76 -8.75
C PRO A 112 -14.87 25.16 -7.39
N GLU A 113 -15.90 25.97 -7.37
CA GLU A 113 -16.52 26.48 -6.15
C GLU A 113 -17.25 25.36 -5.39
N GLU A 114 -17.84 24.41 -6.13
CA GLU A 114 -18.49 23.24 -5.55
C GLU A 114 -17.46 22.31 -4.91
N PHE A 115 -16.30 22.10 -5.55
CA PHE A 115 -15.20 21.31 -5.00
C PHE A 115 -14.74 21.87 -3.66
N VAL A 116 -14.44 23.18 -3.60
CA VAL A 116 -14.01 23.84 -2.35
C VAL A 116 -15.11 23.80 -1.29
N ARG A 117 -16.38 23.90 -1.68
CA ARG A 117 -17.50 23.75 -0.73
C ARG A 117 -17.58 22.35 -0.12
N GLN A 118 -17.33 21.31 -0.91
CA GLN A 118 -17.31 19.92 -0.45
C GLN A 118 -16.04 19.59 0.34
N HIS A 119 -14.93 20.26 0.03
CA HIS A 119 -13.62 20.04 0.62
C HIS A 119 -13.00 21.36 1.14
N PRO A 120 -13.48 21.88 2.28
CA PRO A 120 -13.14 23.22 2.76
C PRO A 120 -11.67 23.40 3.21
N MET A 121 -10.88 22.33 3.24
CA MET A 121 -9.43 22.42 3.43
C MET A 121 -8.72 23.03 2.22
N PHE A 122 -9.27 22.85 1.01
CA PHE A 122 -8.74 23.48 -0.18
C PHE A 122 -9.31 24.89 -0.32
N LYS A 123 -8.54 25.79 -0.92
CA LYS A 123 -8.93 27.20 -1.11
C LYS A 123 -8.51 27.66 -2.51
N PHE A 124 -9.04 28.80 -2.94
CA PHE A 124 -8.46 29.55 -4.05
C PHE A 124 -7.47 30.57 -3.51
N ASP A 125 -6.32 30.70 -4.16
CA ASP A 125 -5.39 31.81 -3.91
C ASP A 125 -5.85 33.10 -4.61
N GLU A 126 -5.02 34.15 -4.54
CA GLU A 126 -5.31 35.44 -5.19
C GLU A 126 -5.35 35.38 -6.73
N LYS A 127 -4.92 34.27 -7.33
CA LYS A 127 -4.88 34.02 -8.77
C LYS A 127 -5.91 32.98 -9.23
N ASP A 128 -6.87 32.67 -8.37
CA ASP A 128 -7.90 31.64 -8.58
C ASP A 128 -7.31 30.22 -8.82
N GLN A 129 -6.12 29.94 -8.28
CA GLN A 129 -5.52 28.60 -8.29
C GLN A 129 -5.98 27.80 -7.07
N LEU A 130 -6.29 26.51 -7.25
CA LEU A 130 -6.64 25.65 -6.14
C LEU A 130 -5.38 25.36 -5.31
N ILE A 131 -5.43 25.70 -4.04
CA ILE A 131 -4.36 25.49 -3.09
C ILE A 131 -4.80 24.60 -1.92
N LEU A 132 -3.86 23.83 -1.39
CA LEU A 132 -3.91 23.28 -0.05
C LEU A 132 -2.89 24.05 0.81
N PRO A 133 -3.35 24.98 1.67
CA PRO A 133 -2.45 25.81 2.45
C PRO A 133 -1.62 25.02 3.45
N ALA A 134 -0.50 25.56 3.91
CA ALA A 134 0.33 24.93 4.93
C ALA A 134 -0.48 24.55 6.18
N GLY A 135 -0.36 23.29 6.61
CA GLY A 135 -1.10 22.76 7.76
C GLY A 135 -1.16 21.24 7.81
N GLU A 136 -1.85 20.71 8.82
CA GLU A 136 -2.15 19.28 8.92
C GLU A 136 -3.62 19.03 8.56
N TYR A 137 -3.86 18.06 7.67
CA TYR A 137 -5.21 17.71 7.20
C TYR A 137 -5.44 16.21 7.31
N GLU A 138 -6.62 15.83 7.80
CA GLU A 138 -7.07 14.43 7.79
C GLU A 138 -8.08 14.19 6.66
N PHE A 139 -7.88 13.09 5.93
CA PHE A 139 -8.73 12.68 4.81
C PHE A 139 -9.45 11.38 5.16
N ASP A 140 -10.71 11.50 5.58
CA ASP A 140 -11.58 10.35 5.89
C ASP A 140 -12.24 9.73 4.65
N GLU A 141 -12.20 10.43 3.53
CA GLU A 141 -12.75 10.03 2.24
C GLU A 141 -11.71 10.23 1.13
N THR A 142 -11.90 9.53 0.01
CA THR A 142 -11.08 9.72 -1.19
C THR A 142 -11.46 11.03 -1.86
N VAL A 143 -10.49 11.91 -2.07
CA VAL A 143 -10.68 13.22 -2.69
C VAL A 143 -10.39 13.12 -4.19
N ILE A 144 -11.30 13.70 -4.99
CA ILE A 144 -11.17 13.75 -6.45
C ILE A 144 -11.00 15.20 -6.89
N VAL A 145 -9.78 15.58 -7.24
CA VAL A 145 -9.52 16.90 -7.86
C VAL A 145 -9.96 16.81 -9.33
N PRO A 146 -10.94 17.62 -9.77
CA PRO A 146 -11.47 17.56 -11.13
C PRO A 146 -10.45 18.08 -12.15
N SER A 147 -10.75 17.91 -13.44
CA SER A 147 -9.91 18.45 -14.51
C SER A 147 -10.00 19.98 -14.62
N GLY A 148 -8.94 20.60 -15.15
CA GLY A 148 -8.87 22.05 -15.34
C GLY A 148 -8.56 22.86 -14.08
N MET A 149 -8.14 22.20 -13.00
CA MET A 149 -7.88 22.80 -11.69
C MET A 149 -6.58 22.25 -11.09
N PRO A 150 -5.41 22.74 -11.54
CA PRO A 150 -4.13 22.36 -10.96
C PRO A 150 -4.13 22.62 -9.45
N LEU A 151 -3.68 21.64 -8.68
CA LEU A 151 -3.59 21.71 -7.23
C LEU A 151 -2.16 22.10 -6.81
N LEU A 152 -2.02 23.22 -6.11
CA LEU A 152 -0.79 23.62 -5.44
C LEU A 152 -0.85 23.20 -3.97
N ILE A 153 0.16 22.48 -3.48
CA ILE A 153 0.29 22.13 -2.07
C ILE A 153 1.44 22.93 -1.49
N GLU A 154 1.16 23.75 -0.47
CA GLU A 154 2.17 24.63 0.12
C GLU A 154 3.20 23.85 0.97
N PRO A 155 4.44 24.36 1.09
CA PRO A 155 5.46 23.78 1.96
C PRO A 155 4.98 23.56 3.40
N GLY A 156 5.48 22.51 4.06
CA GLY A 156 5.13 22.18 5.45
C GLY A 156 3.73 21.56 5.62
N THR A 157 3.07 21.18 4.53
CA THR A 157 1.76 20.52 4.59
C THR A 157 1.89 19.03 4.93
N THR A 158 1.07 18.55 5.87
CA THR A 158 0.92 17.13 6.19
C THR A 158 -0.48 16.64 5.85
N LEU A 159 -0.57 15.65 4.95
CA LEU A 159 -1.80 14.98 4.53
C LEU A 159 -1.87 13.59 5.18
N LYS A 160 -2.82 13.39 6.11
CA LYS A 160 -3.03 12.13 6.85
C LYS A 160 -4.27 11.41 6.33
N PHE A 161 -4.10 10.31 5.62
CA PHE A 161 -5.20 9.58 5.01
C PHE A 161 -5.71 8.46 5.91
N ALA A 162 -7.03 8.31 6.03
CA ALA A 162 -7.62 7.11 6.60
C ALA A 162 -7.30 5.89 5.72
N GLY A 163 -7.43 4.68 6.28
CA GLY A 163 -7.14 3.44 5.55
C GLY A 163 -7.88 3.40 4.22
N GLY A 164 -7.19 2.99 3.15
CA GLY A 164 -7.72 2.92 1.78
C GLY A 164 -8.07 4.24 1.10
N ARG A 165 -8.00 5.40 1.77
CA ARG A 165 -8.35 6.69 1.16
C ARG A 165 -7.22 7.23 0.30
N SER A 166 -7.61 7.91 -0.77
CA SER A 166 -6.72 8.33 -1.83
C SER A 166 -6.90 9.80 -2.16
N LEU A 167 -5.91 10.38 -2.83
CA LEU A 167 -6.04 11.65 -3.54
C LEU A 167 -5.89 11.35 -5.03
N ILE A 168 -6.99 11.46 -5.78
CA ILE A 168 -6.97 11.25 -7.23
C ILE A 168 -7.17 12.60 -7.90
N SER A 169 -6.32 12.93 -8.86
CA SER A 169 -6.36 14.19 -9.58
C SER A 169 -6.45 13.97 -11.08
N TYR A 170 -7.40 14.66 -11.70
CA TYR A 170 -7.48 14.83 -13.15
C TYR A 170 -6.86 16.15 -13.62
N SER A 171 -6.06 16.77 -12.74
CA SER A 171 -5.26 17.98 -12.98
C SER A 171 -3.85 17.81 -12.39
N GLY A 172 -2.91 18.65 -12.81
CA GLY A 172 -1.54 18.62 -12.29
C GLY A 172 -1.49 18.87 -10.78
N ILE A 173 -0.61 18.15 -10.07
CA ILE A 173 -0.31 18.42 -8.66
C ILE A 173 1.09 19.03 -8.57
N HIS A 174 1.19 20.20 -7.97
CA HIS A 174 2.44 20.90 -7.69
C HIS A 174 2.66 20.92 -6.18
N ALA A 175 3.48 20.00 -5.68
CA ALA A 175 3.86 19.90 -4.28
C ALA A 175 5.33 20.31 -4.13
N GLY A 176 5.56 21.59 -3.85
CA GLY A 176 6.90 22.18 -3.80
C GLY A 176 7.35 22.50 -2.38
N GLY A 177 7.65 21.47 -1.58
CA GLY A 177 8.22 21.66 -0.24
C GLY A 177 9.64 22.21 -0.26
N THR A 178 10.21 22.41 0.93
CA THR A 178 11.64 22.71 1.13
C THR A 178 12.29 21.68 2.05
N GLU A 179 13.61 21.72 2.18
CA GLU A 179 14.34 20.86 3.12
C GLU A 179 13.87 21.11 4.58
N GLU A 180 13.61 22.37 4.93
CA GLU A 180 13.14 22.78 6.26
C GLU A 180 11.64 22.56 6.47
N ALA A 181 10.86 22.60 5.38
CA ALA A 181 9.41 22.47 5.40
C ALA A 181 8.95 21.47 4.31
N PRO A 182 9.26 20.16 4.48
CA PRO A 182 8.84 19.15 3.52
C PRO A 182 7.33 18.96 3.56
N ILE A 183 6.76 18.47 2.46
CA ILE A 183 5.36 18.04 2.39
C ILE A 183 5.29 16.55 2.71
N LEU A 184 4.36 16.12 3.56
CA LEU A 184 4.22 14.73 3.99
C LEU A 184 2.86 14.15 3.59
N PHE A 185 2.86 13.06 2.83
CA PHE A 185 1.70 12.21 2.56
C PHE A 185 1.84 10.92 3.36
N THR A 186 0.97 10.70 4.35
CA THR A 186 1.10 9.54 5.26
C THR A 186 -0.25 8.94 5.66
N ALA A 187 -0.23 7.75 6.23
CA ALA A 187 -1.40 7.15 6.85
C ALA A 187 -1.71 7.84 8.18
N ARG A 188 -2.98 8.13 8.46
CA ARG A 188 -3.43 8.56 9.80
C ARG A 188 -3.08 7.53 10.87
N ASN A 189 -3.13 6.25 10.52
CA ASN A 189 -2.69 5.16 11.37
C ASN A 189 -1.84 4.21 10.53
N SER A 190 -0.56 4.08 10.86
CA SER A 190 0.40 3.26 10.11
C SER A 190 0.02 1.78 10.03
N LEU A 191 -0.87 1.27 10.91
CA LEU A 191 -1.40 -0.10 10.80
C LEU A 191 -2.39 -0.28 9.65
N CYS A 192 -3.09 0.80 9.25
CA CYS A 192 -4.07 0.83 8.17
C CYS A 192 -3.52 1.65 7.02
N LYS A 193 -2.99 0.98 6.00
CA LYS A 193 -2.39 1.64 4.84
C LYS A 193 -3.44 2.45 4.09
N TRP A 194 -3.05 3.66 3.68
CA TRP A 194 -3.89 4.48 2.82
C TRP A 194 -3.81 3.97 1.38
N GLY A 195 -4.60 4.58 0.50
CA GLY A 195 -4.66 4.21 -0.90
C GLY A 195 -3.44 4.72 -1.66
N ALA A 196 -3.67 5.64 -2.58
CA ALA A 196 -2.62 6.18 -3.45
C ALA A 196 -2.84 7.67 -3.73
N VAL A 197 -1.79 8.33 -4.23
CA VAL A 197 -1.94 9.51 -5.08
C VAL A 197 -1.99 9.04 -6.53
N GLY A 198 -3.09 9.33 -7.21
CA GLY A 198 -3.27 9.00 -8.62
C GLY A 198 -3.43 10.26 -9.46
N ILE A 199 -2.66 10.41 -10.53
CA ILE A 199 -2.76 11.56 -11.45
C ILE A 199 -3.00 11.05 -12.85
N VAL A 200 -4.04 11.57 -13.51
CA VAL A 200 -4.54 11.00 -14.77
C VAL A 200 -4.77 12.10 -15.81
N ARG A 201 -4.14 11.96 -16.98
CA ARG A 201 -4.42 12.74 -18.20
C ARG A 201 -4.37 14.25 -18.00
N THR A 202 -3.26 14.72 -17.44
CA THR A 202 -2.92 16.14 -17.33
C THR A 202 -1.52 16.38 -17.88
N ASN A 203 -1.15 17.64 -18.10
CA ASN A 203 0.12 17.98 -18.71
C ASN A 203 1.31 17.57 -17.84
N GLU A 204 1.42 18.14 -16.64
CA GLU A 204 2.61 17.96 -15.80
C GLU A 204 2.21 17.92 -14.31
N SER A 205 3.03 17.24 -13.51
CA SER A 205 3.02 17.33 -12.04
C SER A 205 4.45 17.46 -11.50
N VAL A 206 4.59 18.13 -10.35
CA VAL A 206 5.89 18.43 -9.76
C VAL A 206 5.87 18.08 -8.28
N PHE A 207 6.86 17.29 -7.87
CA PHE A 207 7.09 16.93 -6.47
C PHE A 207 8.52 17.30 -6.10
N LYS A 208 8.68 18.17 -5.11
CA LYS A 208 9.98 18.60 -4.58
C LYS A 208 9.96 18.61 -3.07
N HIS A 209 10.94 17.98 -2.42
CA HIS A 209 10.99 17.82 -0.95
C HIS A 209 9.67 17.28 -0.37
N VAL A 210 9.20 16.19 -0.97
CA VAL A 210 7.96 15.50 -0.56
C VAL A 210 8.32 14.13 0.00
N ARG A 211 7.64 13.74 1.08
CA ARG A 211 7.71 12.40 1.66
C ARG A 211 6.39 11.67 1.47
N PHE A 212 6.47 10.44 1.00
CA PHE A 212 5.35 9.50 0.91
C PHE A 212 5.63 8.30 1.80
N GLU A 213 4.70 8.03 2.71
CA GLU A 213 4.84 6.97 3.69
C GLU A 213 3.58 6.11 3.75
N HIS A 214 3.74 4.79 3.89
CA HIS A 214 2.63 3.87 4.19
C HIS A 214 1.50 3.83 3.15
N ALA A 215 1.78 4.28 1.93
CA ALA A 215 0.84 4.18 0.81
C ALA A 215 0.73 2.74 0.33
N ARG A 216 -0.36 2.43 -0.37
CA ARG A 216 -0.59 1.12 -0.95
C ARG A 216 -0.89 1.25 -2.43
N ARG A 217 -2.04 0.73 -2.83
CA ARG A 217 -2.62 0.78 -4.16
C ARG A 217 -4.10 1.08 -4.00
N ALA A 218 -4.71 1.68 -5.00
CA ALA A 218 -6.12 2.04 -4.97
C ALA A 218 -6.83 1.62 -6.25
N ARG A 219 -8.14 1.44 -6.19
CA ARG A 219 -8.98 1.30 -7.38
C ARG A 219 -10.09 2.33 -7.31
N VAL A 220 -9.97 3.41 -8.05
CA VAL A 220 -10.90 4.55 -8.00
C VAL A 220 -11.40 4.85 -9.41
N ASN A 221 -12.72 5.03 -9.55
CA ASN A 221 -13.37 5.33 -10.83
C ASN A 221 -13.03 4.32 -11.95
N GLY A 222 -12.83 3.06 -11.57
CA GLY A 222 -12.52 1.97 -12.49
C GLY A 222 -11.05 1.85 -12.89
N ILE A 223 -10.20 2.79 -12.47
CA ILE A 223 -8.76 2.82 -12.73
C ILE A 223 -8.02 2.14 -11.56
N ASP A 224 -7.03 1.31 -11.88
CA ASP A 224 -6.11 0.74 -10.90
C ASP A 224 -4.87 1.63 -10.76
N PHE A 225 -4.66 2.17 -9.57
CA PHE A 225 -3.45 2.88 -9.18
C PHE A 225 -2.58 1.90 -8.40
N VAL A 226 -1.58 1.33 -9.06
CA VAL A 226 -0.81 0.18 -8.54
C VAL A 226 0.28 0.58 -7.56
N ALA A 227 0.73 1.83 -7.61
CA ALA A 227 1.77 2.38 -6.77
C ALA A 227 1.24 3.40 -5.77
N GLY A 228 2.07 3.74 -4.77
CA GLY A 228 1.75 4.82 -3.83
C GLY A 228 1.59 6.18 -4.51
N LEU A 229 2.41 6.44 -5.54
CA LEU A 229 2.23 7.52 -6.51
C LEU A 229 2.09 6.92 -7.91
N SER A 230 0.92 7.03 -8.52
CA SER A 230 0.62 6.47 -9.84
C SER A 230 0.29 7.60 -10.82
N LEU A 231 1.01 7.67 -11.95
CA LEU A 231 0.80 8.67 -12.99
C LEU A 231 0.46 7.99 -14.31
N ILE A 232 -0.65 8.41 -14.93
CA ILE A 232 -1.14 7.83 -16.19
C ILE A 232 -1.32 8.93 -17.21
N GLU A 233 -0.56 8.89 -18.30
CA GLU A 233 -0.58 9.90 -19.37
C GLU A 233 -0.38 11.30 -18.76
N THR A 234 0.64 11.44 -17.91
CA THR A 234 0.97 12.68 -17.19
C THR A 234 2.45 12.76 -16.92
N ASP A 235 3.11 13.80 -17.43
CA ASP A 235 4.53 14.00 -17.22
C ASP A 235 4.82 14.41 -15.77
N VAL A 236 6.01 14.08 -15.27
CA VAL A 236 6.35 14.36 -13.87
C VAL A 236 7.81 14.69 -13.64
N GLN A 237 8.02 15.65 -12.74
CA GLN A 237 9.32 15.96 -12.16
C GLN A 237 9.31 15.67 -10.67
N ILE A 238 10.21 14.81 -10.21
CA ILE A 238 10.35 14.39 -8.81
C ILE A 238 11.80 14.65 -8.40
N SER A 239 12.00 15.46 -7.36
CA SER A 239 13.33 15.77 -6.88
C SER A 239 13.42 15.90 -5.36
N ASN A 240 14.49 15.38 -4.76
CA ASN A 240 14.71 15.47 -3.31
C ASN A 240 13.53 14.90 -2.50
N CYS A 241 12.88 13.85 -3.00
CA CYS A 241 11.73 13.23 -2.37
C CYS A 241 12.12 11.94 -1.64
N GLU A 242 11.24 11.47 -0.77
CA GLU A 242 11.39 10.20 -0.05
C GLU A 242 10.13 9.36 -0.20
N PHE A 243 10.32 8.09 -0.50
CA PHE A 243 9.26 7.08 -0.55
C PHE A 243 9.66 5.94 0.39
N SER A 244 9.09 5.91 1.59
CA SER A 244 9.47 4.98 2.65
C SER A 244 8.29 4.16 3.17
N ASP A 245 8.56 2.89 3.49
CA ASP A 245 7.53 1.93 3.93
C ASP A 245 6.32 1.91 2.97
N MET A 246 6.58 1.59 1.70
CA MET A 246 5.58 1.60 0.63
C MET A 246 5.02 0.18 0.41
N PHE A 247 3.70 0.06 0.34
CA PHE A 247 2.97 -1.22 0.30
C PHE A 247 2.13 -1.43 -0.96
N GLY A 248 2.27 -0.53 -1.94
CA GLY A 248 1.75 -0.72 -3.30
C GLY A 248 2.53 -1.82 -4.02
N LYS A 249 2.19 -2.07 -5.29
CA LYS A 249 3.11 -2.81 -6.16
C LYS A 249 4.44 -2.03 -6.15
N ASP A 250 4.37 -0.75 -6.48
CA ASP A 250 5.56 0.10 -6.61
C ASP A 250 5.46 1.32 -5.68
N ALA A 251 6.58 2.01 -5.44
CA ALA A 251 6.51 3.33 -4.81
C ALA A 251 6.02 4.38 -5.82
N ILE A 252 6.57 4.36 -7.04
CA ILE A 252 6.12 5.15 -8.18
C ILE A 252 5.80 4.24 -9.37
N ASN A 253 4.67 4.46 -10.02
CA ASN A 253 4.37 3.88 -11.34
C ASN A 253 3.99 4.99 -12.33
N VAL A 254 4.67 5.03 -13.47
CA VAL A 254 4.42 5.98 -14.56
C VAL A 254 4.02 5.21 -15.80
N GLN A 255 2.87 5.52 -16.38
CA GLN A 255 2.35 4.86 -17.57
C GLN A 255 2.20 5.87 -18.71
N ARG A 256 2.88 5.61 -19.84
CA ARG A 256 2.77 6.40 -21.08
C ARG A 256 3.03 7.89 -20.88
N ALA A 257 4.12 8.24 -20.20
CA ALA A 257 4.49 9.61 -19.91
C ALA A 257 6.01 9.80 -19.77
N HIS A 258 6.44 11.05 -19.71
CA HIS A 258 7.82 11.43 -19.45
C HIS A 258 8.06 11.67 -17.95
N ALA A 259 9.01 10.95 -17.36
CA ALA A 259 9.31 11.04 -15.93
C ALA A 259 10.77 11.41 -15.68
N VAL A 260 10.96 12.39 -14.81
CA VAL A 260 12.27 12.86 -14.37
C VAL A 260 12.35 12.71 -12.86
N VAL A 261 13.15 11.77 -12.39
CA VAL A 261 13.27 11.43 -10.96
C VAL A 261 14.73 11.56 -10.52
N ARG A 262 15.01 12.53 -9.65
CA ARG A 262 16.38 12.84 -9.22
C ARG A 262 16.55 12.96 -7.72
N ASN A 263 17.74 12.63 -7.22
CA ASN A 263 18.18 12.92 -5.84
C ASN A 263 17.17 12.46 -4.76
N SER A 264 16.47 11.34 -4.99
CA SER A 264 15.39 10.87 -4.12
C SER A 264 15.74 9.55 -3.45
N LEU A 265 15.10 9.26 -2.32
CA LEU A 265 15.27 8.05 -1.54
C LEU A 265 14.04 7.14 -1.69
N PHE A 266 14.29 5.86 -1.95
CA PHE A 266 13.29 4.80 -1.97
C PHE A 266 13.70 3.73 -0.96
N GLU A 267 12.93 3.57 0.11
CA GLU A 267 13.28 2.66 1.20
C GLU A 267 12.12 1.74 1.61
N ASN A 268 12.42 0.45 1.80
CA ASN A 268 11.45 -0.54 2.27
C ASN A 268 10.19 -0.61 1.40
N VAL A 269 10.39 -0.69 0.08
CA VAL A 269 9.31 -0.75 -0.91
C VAL A 269 8.88 -2.21 -1.15
N PHE A 270 7.56 -2.43 -1.24
CA PHE A 270 6.97 -3.77 -1.30
C PHE A 270 7.24 -4.53 -2.61
N LYS A 271 7.41 -3.86 -3.74
CA LYS A 271 8.14 -4.41 -4.90
C LYS A 271 9.12 -3.39 -5.45
N ASP A 272 8.68 -2.57 -6.39
CA ASP A 272 9.55 -1.79 -7.25
C ASP A 272 9.67 -0.36 -6.74
N GLY A 273 10.89 0.17 -6.68
CA GLY A 273 11.10 1.57 -6.31
C GLY A 273 10.42 2.50 -7.33
N ILE A 274 10.80 2.34 -8.60
CA ILE A 274 10.19 3.04 -9.73
C ILE A 274 9.85 2.02 -10.81
N ASP A 275 8.63 2.10 -11.32
CA ASP A 275 8.17 1.36 -12.49
C ASP A 275 7.74 2.36 -13.59
N ILE A 276 8.36 2.29 -14.77
CA ILE A 276 7.97 3.08 -15.95
C ILE A 276 7.53 2.13 -17.07
N ASP A 277 6.23 2.20 -17.38
CA ASP A 277 5.58 1.45 -18.46
C ASP A 277 5.33 2.35 -19.67
N ALA A 278 5.94 2.00 -20.82
CA ALA A 278 5.78 2.71 -22.09
C ALA A 278 6.10 4.22 -22.02
N GLY A 279 7.12 4.59 -21.23
CA GLY A 279 7.52 5.99 -20.98
C GLY A 279 8.92 6.36 -21.47
N SER A 280 9.33 7.58 -21.10
CA SER A 280 10.66 8.15 -21.36
C SER A 280 11.12 9.02 -20.18
N GLY A 281 12.38 9.48 -20.20
CA GLY A 281 12.87 10.51 -19.29
C GLY A 281 14.20 10.16 -18.61
N GLU A 282 14.33 10.45 -17.32
CA GLU A 282 15.59 10.34 -16.59
C GLU A 282 15.37 9.85 -15.16
N ILE A 283 16.16 8.87 -14.73
CA ILE A 283 16.26 8.41 -13.34
C ILE A 283 17.72 8.54 -12.91
N SER A 284 18.04 9.55 -12.10
CA SER A 284 19.44 9.83 -11.75
C SER A 284 19.69 10.20 -10.29
N TYR A 285 20.84 9.78 -9.76
CA TYR A 285 21.30 10.13 -8.41
C TYR A 285 20.32 9.79 -7.29
N ASN A 286 19.49 8.75 -7.48
CA ASN A 286 18.58 8.25 -6.45
C ASN A 286 19.24 7.14 -5.64
N ARG A 287 18.75 6.91 -4.43
CA ARG A 287 19.15 5.80 -3.56
C ARG A 287 17.96 4.87 -3.35
N PHE A 288 18.15 3.60 -3.66
CA PHE A 288 17.16 2.53 -3.49
C PHE A 288 17.67 1.56 -2.43
N ILE A 289 16.88 1.34 -1.38
CA ILE A 289 17.25 0.51 -0.24
C ILE A 289 16.12 -0.46 0.06
N ASN A 290 16.41 -1.75 0.02
CA ASN A 290 15.46 -2.82 0.37
C ASN A 290 14.14 -2.76 -0.43
N CYS A 291 14.21 -2.46 -1.73
CA CYS A 291 13.12 -2.76 -2.65
C CYS A 291 13.02 -4.28 -2.81
N GLN A 292 11.83 -4.84 -2.61
CA GLN A 292 11.66 -6.30 -2.54
C GLN A 292 11.71 -6.98 -3.91
N ASP A 293 11.46 -6.24 -4.99
CA ASP A 293 11.71 -6.69 -6.36
C ASP A 293 12.80 -5.81 -6.99
N GLU A 294 12.50 -4.94 -7.94
CA GLU A 294 13.50 -4.10 -8.58
C GLU A 294 13.65 -2.74 -7.87
N GLY A 295 14.86 -2.16 -7.88
CA GLY A 295 14.97 -0.73 -7.56
C GLY A 295 14.30 0.09 -8.65
N ILE A 296 14.56 -0.28 -9.91
CA ILE A 296 14.05 0.36 -11.12
C ILE A 296 13.58 -0.75 -12.07
N ASP A 297 12.30 -0.72 -12.46
CA ASP A 297 11.71 -1.56 -13.51
C ASP A 297 11.30 -0.68 -14.68
N LEU A 298 11.71 -1.05 -15.89
CA LEU A 298 11.43 -0.31 -17.12
C LEU A 298 10.90 -1.27 -18.17
N SER A 299 9.63 -1.11 -18.51
CA SER A 299 8.94 -1.95 -19.48
C SER A 299 8.42 -1.12 -20.66
N GLU A 300 8.52 -1.67 -21.87
CA GLU A 300 8.08 -1.01 -23.11
C GLU A 300 8.69 0.40 -23.31
N ASN A 301 9.86 0.66 -22.71
CA ASN A 301 10.46 1.99 -22.64
C ASN A 301 11.30 2.32 -23.89
N PHE A 302 11.20 3.56 -24.35
CA PHE A 302 11.82 3.99 -25.61
C PHE A 302 13.12 4.77 -25.40
N ASP A 303 13.20 5.58 -24.33
CA ASP A 303 14.30 6.54 -24.11
C ASP A 303 14.33 7.01 -22.64
N VAL A 304 14.85 6.15 -21.74
CA VAL A 304 15.03 6.50 -20.32
C VAL A 304 16.51 6.44 -19.98
N GLU A 305 17.08 7.58 -19.60
CA GLU A 305 18.45 7.67 -19.11
C GLU A 305 18.51 7.27 -17.63
N VAL A 306 19.37 6.31 -17.28
CA VAL A 306 19.48 5.81 -15.89
C VAL A 306 20.93 5.77 -15.45
N PHE A 307 21.33 6.67 -14.56
CA PHE A 307 22.74 6.80 -14.15
C PHE A 307 22.91 7.42 -12.75
N GLY A 308 24.05 7.16 -12.13
CA GLY A 308 24.42 7.72 -10.84
C GLY A 308 23.57 7.26 -9.66
N ASN A 309 22.68 6.28 -9.84
CA ASN A 309 21.85 5.74 -8.78
C ASN A 309 22.62 4.70 -7.95
N GLU A 310 22.21 4.56 -6.69
CA GLU A 310 22.70 3.57 -5.75
C GLU A 310 21.58 2.58 -5.43
N ILE A 311 21.75 1.31 -5.78
CA ILE A 311 20.73 0.27 -5.61
C ILE A 311 21.24 -0.81 -4.66
N PHE A 312 20.64 -0.85 -3.47
CA PHE A 312 21.04 -1.73 -2.40
C PHE A 312 19.87 -2.61 -1.91
N ASP A 313 19.99 -3.91 -2.08
CA ASP A 313 19.06 -4.87 -1.50
C ASP A 313 19.78 -6.16 -1.06
N ARG A 314 19.07 -7.06 -0.37
CA ARG A 314 19.61 -8.36 0.10
C ARG A 314 20.07 -9.31 -1.01
N TYR A 315 19.80 -8.98 -2.27
CA TYR A 315 20.17 -9.74 -3.46
C TYR A 315 21.28 -9.04 -4.26
N GLY A 316 21.81 -7.90 -3.78
CA GLY A 316 22.88 -7.14 -4.41
C GLY A 316 22.42 -5.93 -5.23
N GLY A 317 21.14 -5.56 -5.16
CA GLY A 317 20.53 -4.50 -5.96
C GLY A 317 20.11 -4.98 -7.34
N ARG A 318 18.92 -4.55 -7.80
CA ARG A 318 18.33 -5.02 -9.07
C ARG A 318 17.74 -3.87 -9.88
N ILE A 319 17.93 -3.96 -11.19
CA ILE A 319 17.26 -3.16 -12.21
C ILE A 319 16.76 -4.12 -13.28
N ALA A 320 15.52 -3.95 -13.72
CA ALA A 320 14.98 -4.56 -14.93
C ALA A 320 14.79 -3.47 -15.99
N ALA A 321 15.15 -3.79 -17.23
CA ALA A 321 14.93 -2.92 -18.37
C ALA A 321 14.86 -3.76 -19.65
N ASP A 322 13.88 -3.48 -20.50
CA ASP A 322 13.74 -4.15 -21.80
C ASP A 322 14.89 -3.82 -22.76
N ASN A 323 15.46 -2.60 -22.64
CA ASN A 323 16.52 -2.09 -23.49
C ASN A 323 17.71 -1.54 -22.67
N ASN A 324 18.91 -1.54 -23.24
CA ASN A 324 20.13 -0.89 -22.70
C ASN A 324 20.55 -1.31 -21.27
N ILE A 325 20.08 -2.46 -20.77
CA ILE A 325 20.33 -2.90 -19.39
C ILE A 325 21.81 -2.98 -19.00
N GLN A 326 22.71 -3.29 -19.94
CA GLN A 326 24.14 -3.36 -19.67
C GLN A 326 24.75 -1.98 -19.41
N GLU A 327 24.42 -1.00 -20.25
CA GLU A 327 24.86 0.40 -20.09
C GLU A 327 24.28 1.01 -18.81
N ILE A 328 23.00 0.75 -18.54
CA ILE A 328 22.35 1.14 -17.29
C ILE A 328 23.13 0.54 -16.10
N LYS A 329 23.49 -0.73 -16.12
CA LYS A 329 24.27 -1.33 -15.03
C LYS A 329 25.65 -0.70 -14.84
N GLU A 330 26.30 -0.26 -15.92
CA GLU A 330 27.60 0.41 -15.84
C GLU A 330 27.51 1.83 -15.28
N GLY A 331 26.38 2.51 -15.51
CA GLY A 331 26.11 3.85 -14.99
C GLY A 331 25.69 3.92 -13.52
N ASN A 332 25.48 2.78 -12.84
CA ASN A 332 24.89 2.74 -11.49
C ASN A 332 25.69 1.87 -10.52
N THR A 333 25.51 2.14 -9.22
CA THR A 333 26.17 1.41 -8.14
C THR A 333 25.23 0.38 -7.53
N PHE A 334 25.72 -0.85 -7.32
CA PHE A 334 24.95 -1.97 -6.80
C PHE A 334 25.60 -2.54 -5.54
N GLY A 335 24.79 -3.10 -4.64
CA GLY A 335 25.33 -3.82 -3.50
C GLY A 335 24.31 -4.26 -2.47
N TYR A 336 24.80 -4.56 -1.28
CA TYR A 336 23.99 -4.90 -0.12
C TYR A 336 24.52 -4.13 1.08
N LEU A 337 23.64 -3.33 1.71
CA LEU A 337 23.96 -2.66 2.96
C LEU A 337 23.70 -3.65 4.11
N SER A 338 24.70 -3.88 4.96
CA SER A 338 24.44 -4.57 6.22
C SER A 338 23.46 -3.75 7.05
N LYS A 339 22.71 -4.39 7.96
CA LYS A 339 21.71 -3.72 8.82
C LYS A 339 22.26 -2.48 9.56
N ARG A 340 23.57 -2.41 9.80
CA ARG A 340 24.26 -1.30 10.48
C ARG A 340 24.65 -0.14 9.55
N GLN A 341 24.67 -0.37 8.24
CA GLN A 341 24.98 0.61 7.20
C GLN A 341 23.73 1.21 6.56
N ALA A 342 22.56 0.60 6.77
CA ALA A 342 21.28 1.15 6.34
C ALA A 342 20.79 2.28 7.27
N ASP A 343 21.13 2.22 8.56
CA ASP A 343 20.74 3.21 9.59
C ASP A 343 21.67 4.46 9.62
N LEU A 344 22.63 4.56 8.69
CA LEU A 344 23.60 5.66 8.53
C LEU A 344 23.38 6.33 7.16
#